data_AF-A0A7R9Y4Y9-F1
#
_entry.id   AF-A0A7R9Y4Y9-F1
#
_cell.length_a   1.000
_cell.length_b   1.000
_cell.length_c   1.000
_cell.angle_alpha   90.00
_cell.angle_beta   90.00
_cell.angle_gamma   90.00
#
_symmetry.space_group_name_H-M   'P 1'
#
loop_
_entity.id
_entity.type
_entity.pdbx_description
1 polymer ?
#
loop_
_entity_poly.entity_id
_entity_poly.type
_entity_poly.pdbx_seq_one_letter_code
_entity_poly.pdbx_strand_id
1 'polypeptide(L)'
;LSGETAAGAYPRESVEIMAGICEEAERCVDNWTLSQSLLNTTMAGTISPLTTIESLASSTVMTAAKVRASCIVVLAANGDAARMIAKYRPAVPVVVGVVPRSARKSIGFQEKELRGQQVARQLMLTRGLIPTVVQPPSEVDVDDESRAPIAAKKCVMQAVDHARKLLLVRPGDKVVAMYNVEKRCAVVRVIEIPPECDPDCVDEACDVECQLDENFLTPGSGGQD
;
A
#
# COMPACT_ATOMS: atom_id res chain seq x y z
N LEU A 1 25.67 6.85 6.69
CA LEU A 1 26.11 7.69 7.81
C LEU A 1 26.62 6.78 8.91
N SER A 2 27.84 7.03 9.40
CA SER A 2 28.49 6.30 10.47
C SER A 2 29.05 7.31 11.46
N GLY A 3 30.30 7.74 11.29
CA GLY A 3 30.95 8.73 12.17
C GLY A 3 30.26 10.08 12.15
N GLU A 4 29.64 10.47 11.02
CA GLU A 4 28.93 11.73 10.86
C GLU A 4 27.75 11.87 11.82
N THR A 5 27.03 10.77 12.09
CA THR A 5 25.89 10.73 13.01
C THR A 5 26.25 10.21 14.41
N ALA A 6 27.30 9.41 14.54
CA ALA A 6 27.67 8.79 15.82
C ALA A 6 28.49 9.71 16.73
N ALA A 7 29.44 10.46 16.16
CA ALA A 7 30.36 11.35 16.91
C ALA A 7 30.56 12.72 16.26
N GLY A 8 29.91 12.99 15.12
CA GLY A 8 30.00 14.25 14.41
C GLY A 8 29.32 15.40 15.15
N ALA A 9 29.79 16.62 14.92
CA ALA A 9 29.23 17.83 15.53
C ALA A 9 27.86 18.24 14.94
N TYR A 10 27.50 17.73 13.75
CA TYR A 10 26.33 18.12 12.97
C TYR A 10 25.50 16.90 12.52
N PRO A 11 24.96 16.07 13.44
CA PRO A 11 24.26 14.85 13.10
C PRO A 11 22.93 15.09 12.39
N ARG A 12 22.22 16.20 12.71
CA ARG A 12 20.95 16.55 12.07
C ARG A 12 21.17 17.01 10.63
N GLU A 13 22.09 17.95 10.44
CA GLU A 13 22.42 18.54 9.15
C GLU A 13 22.97 17.47 8.20
N SER A 14 23.75 16.51 8.72
CA SER A 14 24.23 15.37 7.93
C SER A 14 23.08 14.54 7.35
N VAL A 15 22.02 14.29 8.14
CA VAL A 15 20.82 13.56 7.68
C VAL A 15 19.99 14.42 6.74
N GLU A 16 19.81 15.71 7.02
CA GLU A 16 19.07 16.65 6.16
C GLU A 16 19.73 16.79 4.78
N ILE A 17 21.06 16.95 4.74
CA ILE A 17 21.83 17.01 3.49
C ILE A 17 21.71 15.68 2.74
N MET A 18 21.82 14.54 3.43
CA MET A 18 21.64 13.23 2.80
C MET A 18 20.24 13.08 2.18
N ALA A 19 19.20 13.50 2.91
CA ALA A 19 17.83 13.47 2.41
C ALA A 19 17.65 14.36 1.17
N GLY A 20 18.20 15.58 1.19
CA GLY A 20 18.15 16.49 0.04
C GLY A 20 18.89 15.95 -1.20
N ILE A 21 20.07 15.36 -1.01
CA ILE A 21 20.81 14.71 -2.11
C ILE A 21 19.99 13.55 -2.69
N CYS A 22 19.39 12.72 -1.84
CA CYS A 22 18.53 11.62 -2.30
C CYS A 22 17.33 12.14 -3.09
N GLU A 23 16.66 13.19 -2.61
CA GLU A 23 15.50 13.78 -3.30
C GLU A 23 15.87 14.32 -4.69
N GLU A 24 16.95 15.10 -4.81
CA GLU A 24 17.39 15.63 -6.10
C GLU A 24 17.90 14.51 -7.03
N ALA A 25 18.59 13.51 -6.50
CA ALA A 25 19.01 12.36 -7.28
C ALA A 25 17.82 11.56 -7.81
N GLU A 26 16.77 11.38 -7.00
CA GLU A 26 15.56 10.65 -7.42
C GLU A 26 14.76 11.38 -8.49
N ARG A 27 14.74 12.72 -8.49
CA ARG A 27 14.10 13.52 -9.54
C ARG A 27 14.77 13.38 -10.92
N CYS A 28 16.06 13.08 -10.95
CA CYS A 28 16.82 12.88 -12.19
C CYS A 28 16.61 11.49 -12.82
N VAL A 29 15.93 10.57 -12.14
CA VAL A 29 15.73 9.20 -12.62
C VAL A 29 14.41 9.09 -13.39
N ASP A 30 14.50 8.67 -14.65
CA ASP A 30 13.32 8.26 -15.42
C ASP A 30 12.83 6.88 -14.95
N ASN A 31 11.95 6.89 -13.95
CA ASN A 31 11.36 5.68 -13.39
C ASN A 31 10.52 4.90 -14.43
N TRP A 32 9.95 5.55 -15.44
CA TRP A 32 9.15 4.88 -16.47
C TRP A 32 10.02 4.00 -17.38
N THR A 33 11.11 4.57 -17.90
CA THR A 33 12.06 3.80 -18.72
C THR A 33 12.75 2.73 -17.87
N LEU A 34 13.16 3.06 -16.64
CA LEU A 34 13.80 2.11 -15.73
C LEU A 34 12.90 0.91 -15.42
N SER A 35 11.61 1.13 -15.12
CA SER A 35 10.66 0.06 -14.82
C SER A 35 10.49 -0.91 -16.00
N GLN A 36 10.39 -0.39 -17.23
CA GLN A 36 10.32 -1.19 -18.44
C GLN A 36 11.61 -1.97 -18.70
N SER A 37 12.77 -1.34 -18.55
CA SER A 37 14.07 -2.02 -18.68
C SER A 37 14.18 -3.18 -17.69
N LEU A 38 13.80 -2.97 -16.42
CA LEU A 38 13.81 -4.00 -15.39
C LEU A 38 12.87 -5.17 -15.71
N LEU A 39 11.68 -4.87 -16.24
CA LEU A 39 10.75 -5.90 -16.70
C LEU A 39 11.32 -6.72 -17.85
N ASN A 40 11.89 -6.06 -18.87
CA ASN A 40 12.48 -6.71 -20.03
C ASN A 40 13.68 -7.58 -19.63
N THR A 41 14.56 -7.09 -18.76
CA THR A 41 15.69 -7.87 -18.23
C THR A 41 15.21 -9.07 -17.42
N THR A 42 14.16 -8.90 -16.60
CA THR A 42 13.60 -10.01 -15.82
C THR A 42 13.04 -11.09 -16.77
N MET A 43 12.25 -10.69 -17.76
CA MET A 43 11.68 -11.63 -18.75
C MET A 43 12.73 -12.34 -19.58
N ALA A 44 13.81 -11.64 -19.98
CA ALA A 44 14.89 -12.23 -20.76
C ALA A 44 15.78 -13.19 -19.94
N GLY A 45 15.90 -12.96 -18.64
CA GLY A 45 16.74 -13.77 -17.73
C GLY A 45 16.04 -15.01 -17.17
N THR A 46 14.71 -15.11 -17.27
CA THR A 46 13.94 -16.21 -16.70
C THR A 46 13.56 -17.24 -17.76
N ILE A 47 14.00 -18.50 -17.57
CA ILE A 47 13.58 -19.65 -18.38
C ILE A 47 12.12 -20.04 -18.04
N SER A 48 11.67 -19.73 -16.82
CA SER A 48 10.34 -20.05 -16.30
C SER A 48 9.42 -18.82 -16.31
N PRO A 49 8.09 -19.00 -16.39
CA PRO A 49 7.14 -17.90 -16.29
C PRO A 49 7.28 -17.16 -14.95
N LEU A 50 6.98 -15.87 -14.97
CA LEU A 50 6.97 -15.04 -13.77
C LEU A 50 5.97 -15.59 -12.74
N THR A 51 6.30 -15.41 -11.47
CA THR A 51 5.35 -15.74 -10.39
C THR A 51 4.13 -14.82 -10.45
N THR A 52 3.00 -15.27 -9.90
CA THR A 52 1.75 -14.48 -9.91
C THR A 52 1.93 -13.13 -9.21
N ILE A 53 2.65 -13.10 -8.07
CA ILE A 53 2.93 -11.87 -7.32
C ILE A 53 3.82 -10.93 -8.13
N GLU A 54 4.82 -11.46 -8.83
CA GLU A 54 5.72 -10.66 -9.66
C GLU A 54 5.02 -10.07 -10.88
N SER A 55 4.18 -10.87 -11.54
CA SER A 55 3.37 -10.45 -12.69
C SER A 55 2.37 -9.36 -12.30
N LEU A 56 1.76 -9.47 -11.11
CA LEU A 56 0.88 -8.44 -10.58
C LEU A 56 1.64 -7.21 -10.11
N ALA A 57 2.83 -7.37 -9.53
CA ALA A 57 3.64 -6.24 -9.11
C ALA A 57 4.07 -5.38 -10.31
N SER A 58 4.56 -6.01 -11.39
CA SER A 58 4.89 -5.28 -12.63
C SER A 58 3.66 -4.60 -13.23
N SER A 59 2.54 -5.32 -13.30
CA SER A 59 1.27 -4.77 -13.78
C SER A 59 0.78 -3.59 -12.93
N THR A 60 0.92 -3.67 -11.60
CA THR A 60 0.52 -2.61 -10.67
C THR A 60 1.33 -1.34 -10.90
N VAL A 61 2.66 -1.46 -11.05
CA VAL A 61 3.53 -0.31 -11.32
C VAL A 61 3.21 0.33 -12.68
N MET A 62 2.97 -0.49 -13.70
CA MET A 62 2.58 0.01 -15.03
C MET A 62 1.20 0.67 -15.01
N THR A 63 0.24 0.10 -14.29
CA THR A 63 -1.09 0.69 -14.12
C THR A 63 -1.00 2.01 -13.39
N ALA A 64 -0.25 2.10 -12.29
CA ALA A 64 -0.05 3.33 -11.53
C ALA A 64 0.55 4.45 -12.40
N ALA A 65 1.53 4.13 -13.25
CA ALA A 65 2.08 5.09 -14.20
C ALA A 65 1.07 5.53 -15.27
N LYS A 66 0.29 4.60 -15.84
CA LYS A 66 -0.71 4.88 -16.88
C LYS A 66 -1.88 5.71 -16.39
N VAL A 67 -2.40 5.38 -15.20
CA VAL A 67 -3.54 6.09 -14.59
C VAL A 67 -3.11 7.37 -13.86
N ARG A 68 -1.80 7.67 -13.84
CA ARG A 68 -1.20 8.78 -13.07
C ARG A 68 -1.68 8.78 -11.62
N ALA A 69 -1.55 7.62 -10.98
CA ALA A 69 -1.90 7.48 -9.58
C ALA A 69 -1.00 8.37 -8.70
N SER A 70 -1.51 8.87 -7.59
CA SER A 70 -0.71 9.62 -6.61
C SER A 70 0.11 8.68 -5.74
N CYS A 71 -0.40 7.49 -5.42
CA CYS A 71 0.32 6.46 -4.70
C CYS A 71 -0.13 5.04 -5.07
N ILE A 72 0.68 4.05 -4.67
CA ILE A 72 0.32 2.63 -4.70
C ILE A 72 0.07 2.20 -3.26
N VAL A 73 -1.03 1.49 -3.01
CA VAL A 73 -1.31 0.84 -1.73
C VAL A 73 -1.13 -0.67 -1.89
N VAL A 74 -0.41 -1.31 -0.97
CA VAL A 74 -0.24 -2.77 -1.00
C VAL A 74 -0.51 -3.37 0.36
N LEU A 75 -1.36 -4.39 0.42
CA LEU A 75 -1.51 -5.18 1.65
C LEU A 75 -0.53 -6.34 1.64
N ALA A 76 0.31 -6.43 2.67
CA ALA A 76 1.31 -7.47 2.78
C ALA A 76 1.39 -8.04 4.19
N ALA A 77 1.36 -9.38 4.32
CA ALA A 77 1.58 -10.04 5.60
C ALA A 77 3.08 -10.12 5.96
N ASN A 78 3.93 -10.50 4.98
CA ASN A 78 5.37 -10.71 5.16
C ASN A 78 6.22 -9.67 4.41
N GLY A 79 5.58 -8.73 3.71
CA GLY A 79 6.27 -7.71 2.92
C GLY A 79 6.82 -8.17 1.56
N ASP A 80 6.61 -9.42 1.14
CA ASP A 80 7.12 -9.94 -0.14
C ASP A 80 6.52 -9.18 -1.33
N ALA A 81 5.18 -9.02 -1.37
CA ALA A 81 4.51 -8.28 -2.43
C ALA A 81 5.01 -6.83 -2.55
N ALA A 82 5.21 -6.15 -1.41
CA ALA A 82 5.73 -4.78 -1.39
C ALA A 82 7.16 -4.70 -1.93
N ARG A 83 8.03 -5.66 -1.57
CA ARG A 83 9.39 -5.75 -2.13
C ARG A 83 9.38 -6.02 -3.64
N MET A 84 8.44 -6.83 -4.14
CA MET A 84 8.28 -7.07 -5.57
C MET A 84 7.81 -5.81 -6.33
N ILE A 85 6.94 -4.99 -5.73
CA ILE A 85 6.57 -3.68 -6.31
C ILE A 85 7.81 -2.77 -6.36
N ALA A 86 8.55 -2.66 -5.24
CA ALA A 86 9.75 -1.83 -5.16
C ALA A 86 10.88 -2.26 -6.11
N LYS A 87 10.93 -3.55 -6.49
CA LYS A 87 11.83 -4.08 -7.52
C LYS A 87 11.66 -3.33 -8.84
N TYR A 88 10.43 -3.04 -9.25
CA TYR A 88 10.12 -2.36 -10.52
C TYR A 88 10.17 -0.83 -10.46
N ARG A 89 10.71 -0.26 -9.36
CA ARG A 89 11.01 1.18 -9.22
C ARG A 89 9.85 2.08 -9.64
N PRO A 90 8.69 2.02 -8.94
CA PRO A 90 7.59 2.93 -9.21
C PRO A 90 8.03 4.39 -9.05
N ALA A 91 7.44 5.27 -9.87
CA ALA A 91 7.63 6.73 -9.75
C ALA A 91 6.88 7.34 -8.56
N VAL A 92 5.90 6.59 -8.03
CA VAL A 92 4.99 7.02 -6.97
C VAL A 92 5.33 6.30 -5.66
N PRO A 93 5.07 6.92 -4.50
CA PRO A 93 5.28 6.28 -3.21
C PRO A 93 4.38 5.04 -3.04
N VAL A 94 4.89 4.03 -2.33
CA VAL A 94 4.18 2.77 -2.08
C VAL A 94 3.84 2.66 -0.59
N VAL A 95 2.58 2.87 -0.25
CA VAL A 95 2.08 2.69 1.12
C VAL A 95 1.79 1.21 1.36
N VAL A 96 2.44 0.63 2.36
CA VAL A 96 2.30 -0.80 2.68
C VAL A 96 1.44 -0.98 3.92
N GLY A 97 0.23 -1.50 3.75
CA GLY A 97 -0.61 -1.96 4.84
C GLY A 97 -0.15 -3.33 5.33
N VAL A 98 0.60 -3.36 6.43
CA VAL A 98 1.06 -4.59 7.06
C VAL A 98 -0.07 -5.16 7.92
N VAL A 99 -0.66 -6.26 7.46
CA VAL A 99 -1.72 -6.96 8.19
C VAL A 99 -1.07 -7.98 9.13
N PRO A 100 -1.16 -7.80 10.46
CA PRO A 100 -0.62 -8.77 11.41
C PRO A 100 -1.42 -10.08 11.29
N ARG A 101 -0.73 -11.20 11.11
CA ARG A 101 -1.33 -12.52 11.24
C ARG A 101 -1.23 -12.96 12.69
N SER A 102 -2.35 -13.35 13.28
CA SER A 102 -2.38 -14.06 14.56
C SER A 102 -1.61 -15.37 14.40
N ALA A 103 -0.46 -15.49 15.08
CA ALA A 103 0.28 -16.75 15.10
C ALA A 103 -0.46 -17.72 16.02
N ARG A 104 -0.67 -18.96 15.55
CA ARG A 104 -1.35 -20.02 16.29
C ARG A 104 -0.71 -20.20 17.67
N LYS A 105 -1.55 -20.29 18.71
CA LYS A 105 -1.17 -20.62 20.09
C LYS A 105 -0.48 -21.98 20.14
N SER A 106 0.84 -21.98 20.15
CA SER A 106 1.61 -23.12 20.66
C SER A 106 2.58 -22.59 21.69
N ILE A 107 2.19 -22.75 22.96
CA ILE A 107 3.02 -22.65 24.17
C ILE A 107 3.09 -21.24 24.81
N GLY A 108 2.15 -20.98 25.73
CA GLY A 108 2.43 -20.44 27.08
C GLY A 108 2.96 -19.02 27.29
N PHE A 109 3.26 -18.23 26.27
CA PHE A 109 3.67 -16.83 26.43
C PHE A 109 2.66 -15.91 25.74
N GLN A 110 2.20 -14.88 26.45
CA GLN A 110 1.20 -13.92 25.98
C GLN A 110 1.54 -13.40 24.57
N GLU A 111 0.55 -13.46 23.67
CA GLU A 111 0.64 -13.01 22.28
C GLU A 111 1.12 -11.56 22.23
N LYS A 112 2.36 -11.34 21.78
CA LYS A 112 2.82 -9.99 21.49
C LYS A 112 2.61 -9.75 20.01
N GLU A 113 1.75 -8.79 19.70
CA GLU A 113 1.33 -8.20 18.41
C GLU A 113 2.50 -7.71 17.50
N LEU A 114 3.72 -8.16 17.78
CA LEU A 114 5.00 -7.68 17.26
C LEU A 114 5.33 -8.11 15.82
N ARG A 115 4.64 -9.11 15.25
CA ARG A 115 4.96 -9.54 13.87
C ARG A 115 4.68 -8.44 12.85
N GLY A 116 3.57 -7.71 12.99
CA GLY A 116 3.24 -6.60 12.08
C GLY A 116 4.28 -5.47 12.15
N GLN A 117 4.65 -5.07 13.37
CA GLN A 117 5.65 -4.00 13.56
C GLN A 117 7.06 -4.42 13.11
N GLN A 118 7.45 -5.68 13.28
CA GLN A 118 8.73 -6.18 12.76
C GLN A 118 8.78 -6.11 11.24
N VAL A 119 7.74 -6.59 10.55
CA VAL A 119 7.68 -6.53 9.08
C VAL A 119 7.69 -5.08 8.61
N ALA A 120 6.94 -4.19 9.27
CA ALA A 120 6.96 -2.76 8.95
C ALA A 120 8.38 -2.17 9.06
N ARG A 121 9.11 -2.45 10.14
CA ARG A 121 10.50 -1.98 10.30
C ARG A 121 11.46 -2.54 9.25
N GLN A 122 11.30 -3.81 8.88
CA GLN A 122 12.13 -4.43 7.83
C GLN A 122 11.87 -3.79 6.45
N LEU A 123 10.64 -3.37 6.18
CA LEU A 123 10.28 -2.75 4.91
C LEU A 123 10.88 -1.35 4.72
N MET A 124 11.21 -0.63 5.81
CA MET A 124 11.88 0.68 5.73
C MET A 124 13.27 0.62 5.07
N LEU A 125 13.87 -0.58 4.97
CA LEU A 125 15.14 -0.77 4.24
C LEU A 125 14.97 -0.77 2.72
N THR A 126 13.75 -0.95 2.22
CA THR A 126 13.47 -1.05 0.79
C THR A 126 12.98 0.30 0.26
N ARG A 127 13.57 0.75 -0.86
CA ARG A 127 13.25 2.03 -1.51
C ARG A 127 11.74 2.20 -1.73
N GLY A 128 11.24 3.39 -1.41
CA GLY A 128 9.91 3.87 -1.79
C GLY A 128 8.75 3.24 -1.01
N LEU A 129 9.03 2.36 -0.04
CA LEU A 129 8.01 1.74 0.80
C LEU A 129 7.77 2.57 2.06
N ILE A 130 6.50 2.85 2.33
CA ILE A 130 6.01 3.57 3.51
C ILE A 130 5.10 2.61 4.29
N PRO A 131 5.65 1.84 5.25
CA PRO A 131 4.90 0.81 5.93
C PRO A 131 4.04 1.38 7.05
N THR A 132 2.79 0.92 7.11
CA THR A 132 1.83 1.21 8.17
C THR A 132 1.21 -0.10 8.65
N VAL A 133 0.99 -0.24 9.95
CA VAL A 133 0.33 -1.43 10.51
C VAL A 133 -1.17 -1.22 10.44
N VAL A 134 -1.86 -2.16 9.80
CA VAL A 134 -3.29 -2.09 9.54
C VAL A 134 -3.96 -3.25 10.26
N GLN A 135 -5.00 -2.98 11.03
CA GLN A 135 -5.70 -4.01 11.80
C GLN A 135 -6.96 -4.46 11.05
N PRO A 136 -7.12 -5.77 10.81
CA PRO A 136 -8.39 -6.28 10.30
C PRO A 136 -9.50 -6.05 11.33
N PRO A 137 -10.76 -5.87 10.89
CA PRO A 137 -11.89 -5.75 11.82
C PRO A 137 -11.98 -6.98 12.73
N SER A 138 -12.18 -6.75 14.02
CA SER A 138 -12.23 -7.76 15.10
C SER A 138 -13.35 -8.81 14.95
N GLU A 139 -14.31 -8.58 14.06
CA GLU A 139 -15.51 -9.40 13.89
C GLU A 139 -15.41 -10.40 12.73
N VAL A 140 -14.29 -10.44 12.01
CA VAL A 140 -14.12 -11.28 10.83
C VAL A 140 -12.97 -12.25 11.03
N ASP A 141 -13.31 -13.54 11.16
CA ASP A 141 -12.32 -14.60 11.01
C ASP A 141 -11.77 -14.53 9.57
N VAL A 142 -10.47 -14.25 9.44
CA VAL A 142 -9.80 -14.07 8.14
C VAL A 142 -9.79 -15.36 7.30
N ASP A 143 -10.21 -16.48 7.89
CA ASP A 143 -10.38 -17.77 7.24
C ASP A 143 -11.77 -17.97 6.61
N ASP A 144 -12.74 -17.09 6.87
CA ASP A 144 -14.04 -17.08 6.19
C ASP A 144 -13.94 -16.44 4.79
N GLU A 145 -13.95 -17.31 3.76
CA GLU A 145 -13.74 -16.95 2.35
C GLU A 145 -14.75 -15.92 1.81
N SER A 146 -15.98 -15.92 2.35
CA SER A 146 -17.04 -14.98 1.96
C SER A 146 -16.84 -13.57 2.52
N ARG A 147 -16.19 -13.42 3.68
CA ARG A 147 -15.99 -12.13 4.38
C ARG A 147 -14.59 -11.56 4.20
N ALA A 148 -13.63 -12.37 3.76
CA ALA A 148 -12.27 -11.96 3.38
C ALA A 148 -12.20 -10.71 2.46
N PRO A 149 -13.02 -10.55 1.39
CA PRO A 149 -12.96 -9.36 0.54
C PRO A 149 -13.36 -8.07 1.27
N ILE A 150 -14.31 -8.15 2.20
CA ILE A 150 -14.80 -7.00 2.98
C ILE A 150 -13.72 -6.54 3.96
N ALA A 151 -13.09 -7.49 4.66
CA ALA A 151 -11.99 -7.22 5.57
C ALA A 151 -10.79 -6.61 4.82
N ALA A 152 -10.41 -7.17 3.67
CA ALA A 152 -9.32 -6.66 2.86
C ALA A 152 -9.59 -5.22 2.37
N LYS A 153 -10.82 -4.93 1.91
CA LYS A 153 -11.22 -3.59 1.51
C LYS A 153 -11.08 -2.58 2.67
N LYS A 154 -11.53 -2.94 3.88
CA LYS A 154 -11.39 -2.08 5.06
C LYS A 154 -9.92 -1.79 5.39
N CYS A 155 -9.06 -2.81 5.28
CA CYS A 155 -7.61 -2.65 5.45
C CYS A 155 -6.98 -1.74 4.39
N VAL A 156 -7.41 -1.83 3.13
CA VAL A 156 -6.96 -0.91 2.08
C VAL A 156 -7.36 0.53 2.42
N MET A 157 -8.60 0.76 2.85
CA MET A 157 -9.05 2.11 3.21
C MET A 157 -8.28 2.70 4.39
N GLN A 158 -7.96 1.90 5.42
CA GLN A 158 -7.08 2.36 6.51
C GLN A 158 -5.68 2.75 6.02
N ALA A 159 -5.13 2.04 5.03
CA ALA A 159 -3.85 2.42 4.43
C ALA A 159 -3.97 3.70 3.57
N VAL A 160 -5.10 3.91 2.89
CA VAL A 160 -5.40 5.16 2.17
C VAL A 160 -5.54 6.33 3.15
N ASP A 161 -6.20 6.14 4.30
CA ASP A 161 -6.30 7.17 5.35
C ASP A 161 -4.93 7.56 5.90
N HIS A 162 -4.03 6.58 6.04
CA HIS A 162 -2.64 6.86 6.40
C HIS A 162 -1.93 7.66 5.32
N ALA A 163 -2.15 7.36 4.04
CA ALA A 163 -1.61 8.11 2.92
C ALA A 163 -2.12 9.56 2.89
N ARG A 164 -3.41 9.79 3.20
CA ARG A 164 -4.01 11.13 3.35
C ARG A 164 -3.36 11.91 4.49
N LYS A 165 -3.12 11.28 5.64
CA LYS A 165 -2.41 11.91 6.79
C LYS A 165 -0.98 12.31 6.45
N LEU A 166 -0.34 11.58 5.55
CA LEU A 166 1.00 11.89 5.03
C LEU A 166 0.98 12.89 3.86
N LEU A 167 -0.20 13.41 3.48
CA LEU A 167 -0.39 14.35 2.37
C LEU A 167 0.09 13.79 1.01
N LEU A 168 0.16 12.47 0.86
CA LEU A 168 0.54 11.81 -0.38
C LEU A 168 -0.61 11.77 -1.40
N VAL A 169 -1.83 11.99 -0.91
CA VAL A 169 -3.05 11.77 -1.68
C VAL A 169 -4.05 12.88 -1.36
N ARG A 170 -4.64 13.45 -2.41
CA ARG A 170 -5.66 14.49 -2.32
C ARG A 170 -7.03 13.96 -2.76
N PRO A 171 -8.13 14.62 -2.37
CA PRO A 171 -9.44 14.33 -2.93
C PRO A 171 -9.41 14.50 -4.46
N GLY A 172 -9.99 13.55 -5.19
CA GLY A 172 -9.95 13.48 -6.66
C GLY A 172 -8.76 12.71 -7.25
N ASP A 173 -7.75 12.35 -6.44
CA ASP A 173 -6.62 11.54 -6.91
C ASP A 173 -6.99 10.06 -7.09
N LYS A 174 -6.20 9.37 -7.91
CA LYS A 174 -6.30 7.92 -8.12
C LYS A 174 -5.24 7.19 -7.32
N VAL A 175 -5.62 6.08 -6.70
CA VAL A 175 -4.74 5.18 -5.95
C VAL A 175 -4.84 3.78 -6.53
N VAL A 176 -3.70 3.12 -6.73
CA VAL A 176 -3.70 1.72 -7.19
C VAL A 176 -3.45 0.81 -5.99
N ALA A 177 -4.40 -0.05 -5.68
CA ALA A 177 -4.31 -1.02 -4.60
C ALA A 177 -3.97 -2.43 -5.12
N MET A 178 -2.99 -3.09 -4.52
CA MET A 178 -2.65 -4.50 -4.75
C MET A 178 -2.78 -5.30 -3.46
N TYR A 179 -3.60 -6.35 -3.45
CA TYR A 179 -3.75 -7.20 -2.27
C TYR A 179 -4.27 -8.60 -2.63
N ASN A 180 -4.09 -9.54 -1.71
CA ASN A 180 -4.65 -10.88 -1.84
C ASN A 180 -6.06 -10.90 -1.22
N VAL A 181 -7.04 -11.39 -1.97
CA VAL A 181 -8.42 -11.55 -1.49
C VAL A 181 -8.59 -12.91 -0.82
N GLU A 182 -7.98 -13.94 -1.38
CA GLU A 182 -8.06 -15.33 -0.93
C GLU A 182 -6.65 -15.95 -0.87
N LYS A 183 -6.54 -17.20 -0.38
CA LYS A 183 -5.24 -17.91 -0.30
C LYS A 183 -4.54 -18.09 -1.66
N ARG A 184 -5.27 -17.96 -2.78
CA ARG A 184 -4.76 -18.16 -4.14
C ARG A 184 -5.08 -17.04 -5.13
N CYS A 185 -5.81 -16.01 -4.71
CA CYS A 185 -6.24 -14.93 -5.59
C CYS A 185 -5.64 -13.59 -5.15
N ALA A 186 -5.05 -12.88 -6.11
CA ALA A 186 -4.46 -11.57 -5.91
C ALA A 186 -5.07 -10.59 -6.92
N VAL A 187 -5.42 -9.40 -6.44
CA VAL A 187 -6.23 -8.43 -7.18
C VAL A 187 -5.52 -7.08 -7.20
N VAL A 188 -5.60 -6.41 -8.34
CA VAL A 188 -5.21 -5.01 -8.52
C VAL A 188 -6.47 -4.20 -8.74
N ARG A 189 -6.68 -3.16 -7.94
CA ARG A 189 -7.82 -2.23 -8.04
C ARG A 189 -7.31 -0.81 -8.23
N VAL A 190 -7.99 -0.05 -9.08
CA VAL A 190 -7.82 1.40 -9.14
C VAL A 190 -8.97 1.99 -8.31
N ILE A 191 -8.61 2.82 -7.34
CA ILE A 191 -9.54 3.49 -6.42
C ILE A 191 -9.45 4.98 -6.74
N GLU A 192 -10.58 5.59 -7.06
CA GLU A 192 -10.69 7.04 -7.20
C GLU A 192 -11.15 7.58 -5.87
N ILE A 193 -10.48 8.60 -5.36
CA ILE A 193 -10.83 9.18 -4.06
C ILE A 193 -11.86 10.26 -4.31
N PRO A 194 -13.05 10.17 -3.70
CA PRO A 194 -14.09 11.16 -3.92
C PRO A 194 -13.59 12.55 -3.49
N PRO A 195 -14.02 13.61 -4.19
CA PRO A 195 -13.77 14.97 -3.74
C PRO A 195 -14.38 15.17 -2.35
N GLU A 196 -13.74 15.98 -1.50
CA GLU A 196 -14.38 16.42 -0.26
C GLU A 196 -15.60 17.26 -0.67
N CYS A 197 -16.80 16.88 -0.19
CA CYS A 197 -17.96 17.74 -0.33
C CYS A 197 -17.68 19.04 0.43
N ASP A 198 -17.81 20.17 -0.26
CA ASP A 198 -17.78 21.47 0.39
C ASP A 198 -18.93 21.55 1.41
N PRO A 199 -18.69 21.93 2.67
CA PRO A 199 -19.75 22.01 3.67
C PRO A 199 -20.83 23.06 3.36
N ASP A 200 -20.60 23.90 2.33
CA ASP A 200 -21.52 24.94 1.84
C ASP A 200 -22.23 24.56 0.52
N CYS A 201 -22.02 23.36 -0.04
CA CYS A 201 -22.73 22.96 -1.26
C CYS A 201 -24.18 22.54 -0.93
N VAL A 202 -25.14 23.31 -1.44
CA VAL A 202 -26.60 23.12 -1.23
C VAL A 202 -27.22 22.10 -2.22
N ASP A 203 -26.39 21.44 -3.02
CA ASP A 203 -26.82 20.52 -4.07
C ASP A 203 -27.01 19.10 -3.50
N GLU A 204 -28.27 18.68 -3.35
CA GLU A 204 -28.66 17.33 -2.89
C GLU A 204 -28.06 16.18 -3.74
N ALA A 205 -27.53 16.46 -4.94
CA ALA A 205 -26.87 15.47 -5.79
C ALA A 205 -25.48 15.04 -5.29
N CYS A 206 -24.75 15.93 -4.59
CA CYS A 206 -23.46 15.59 -3.98
C CYS A 206 -23.60 14.65 -2.78
N ASP A 207 -24.69 14.79 -2.02
CA ASP A 207 -24.99 13.89 -0.89
C ASP A 207 -25.27 12.46 -1.35
N VAL A 208 -25.87 12.25 -2.53
CA VAL A 208 -26.18 10.89 -3.03
C VAL A 208 -24.94 10.16 -3.54
N GLU A 209 -23.97 10.84 -4.18
CA GLU A 209 -22.71 10.20 -4.58
C GLU A 209 -21.85 9.81 -3.37
N CYS A 210 -21.82 10.64 -2.32
CA CYS A 210 -21.17 10.27 -1.05
C CYS A 210 -21.91 9.15 -0.29
N GLN A 211 -23.25 9.10 -0.33
CA GLN A 211 -24.04 8.04 0.33
C GLN A 211 -24.04 6.71 -0.41
N LEU A 212 -23.86 6.70 -1.74
CA LEU A 212 -23.67 5.46 -2.50
C LEU A 212 -22.34 4.77 -2.13
N ASP A 213 -21.34 5.53 -1.72
CA ASP A 213 -20.08 5.01 -1.14
C ASP A 213 -20.23 4.56 0.33
N GLU A 214 -21.15 5.14 1.11
CA GLU A 214 -21.48 4.65 2.47
C GLU A 214 -22.27 3.33 2.45
N ASN A 215 -23.13 3.11 1.46
CA ASN A 215 -23.74 1.79 1.22
C ASN A 215 -22.72 0.73 0.77
N PHE A 216 -21.52 1.16 0.37
CA PHE A 216 -20.36 0.30 0.13
C PHE A 216 -19.62 -0.05 1.45
N LEU A 217 -19.93 0.61 2.57
CA LEU A 217 -19.34 0.43 3.90
C LEU A 217 -20.20 -0.39 4.88
N THR A 218 -21.49 -0.61 4.60
CA THR A 218 -22.36 -1.51 5.41
C THR A 218 -22.64 -2.83 4.68
N PRO A 219 -22.53 -4.01 5.33
CA PRO A 219 -23.12 -5.21 4.76
C PRO A 219 -24.62 -5.00 4.71
N GLY A 220 -25.24 -5.17 3.53
CA GLY A 220 -26.68 -4.98 3.35
C GLY A 220 -27.46 -5.73 4.43
N SER A 221 -28.18 -4.98 5.25
CA SER A 221 -29.24 -5.52 6.09
C SER A 221 -30.31 -6.06 5.15
N GLY A 222 -30.62 -7.36 5.29
CA GLY A 222 -31.74 -7.97 4.60
C GLY A 222 -33.04 -7.29 5.00
N GLY A 223 -33.80 -6.82 4.01
CA GLY A 223 -35.23 -6.58 4.13
C GLY A 223 -35.97 -7.83 3.73
N GLN A 224 -36.41 -8.61 4.73
CA GLN A 224 -37.64 -9.38 4.60
C GLN A 224 -38.79 -8.37 4.64
N ASP A 225 -39.64 -8.41 3.62
CA ASP A 225 -41.08 -8.17 3.69
C ASP A 225 -41.73 -9.00 2.58
#